data_AF-A0A7C5FAL3-F1
#
_entry.id   AF-A0A7C5FAL3-F1
#
_cell.length_a   1.000
_cell.length_b   1.000
_cell.length_c   1.000
_cell.angle_alpha   90.00
_cell.angle_beta   90.00
_cell.angle_gamma   90.00
#
_symmetry.space_group_name_H-M   'P 1'
#
loop_
_entity.id
_entity.type
_entity.pdbx_description
1 polymer ?
#
loop_
_entity_poly.entity_id
_entity_poly.type
_entity_poly.pdbx_seq_one_letter_code
_entity_poly.pdbx_strand_id
1 'polypeptide(L)'
;LGRSHPIENGFAFHHTLGVPYLPGSSVKGLVRAWVEHWLNDKKEDIKRIFGDNEDGVGSVIFLDAIPIEPVELKMDIMTPHYSKYYQGKDVPGDWDSPNPIPFMVVNKETKFQFGVLPRRTNNEQDKQDCEKAIGWLTEALANIGAGAKTAVGYGRFEKINPAIKWIEDNVSMEKEKDLKRKVIANAENLANKCKDIPDAESELRKEVKEELTKIIDEYMKSAKPTGGVKKAKKILEDLK
;
A
#
# COMPACT_ATOMS: atom_id res chain seq x y z
N LEU A 1 10.44 -20.37 -1.64
CA LEU A 1 9.93 -19.69 -0.42
C LEU A 1 8.49 -20.10 -0.04
N GLY A 2 7.90 -21.16 -0.63
CA GLY A 2 6.58 -21.65 -0.20
C GLY A 2 6.70 -22.68 0.91
N ARG A 3 6.03 -22.47 2.05
CA ARG A 3 5.85 -23.47 3.12
C ARG A 3 4.56 -24.25 2.87
N SER A 4 4.49 -25.47 3.41
CA SER A 4 3.52 -26.51 3.03
C SER A 4 2.09 -26.32 3.55
N HIS A 5 1.84 -25.41 4.50
CA HIS A 5 0.51 -25.22 5.07
C HIS A 5 -0.30 -24.16 4.28
N PRO A 6 -1.61 -24.31 4.04
CA PRO A 6 -2.42 -23.37 3.22
C PRO A 6 -2.44 -21.92 3.73
N ILE A 7 -2.28 -21.73 5.04
CA ILE A 7 -2.15 -20.42 5.70
C ILE A 7 -0.71 -19.87 5.55
N GLU A 8 0.28 -20.75 5.40
CA GLU A 8 1.70 -20.43 5.20
C GLU A 8 2.12 -20.42 3.72
N ASN A 9 1.16 -20.62 2.80
CA ASN A 9 1.36 -20.55 1.36
C ASN A 9 1.62 -19.10 0.94
N GLY A 10 2.84 -18.61 1.19
CA GLY A 10 3.31 -17.30 0.76
C GLY A 10 3.68 -16.33 1.87
N PHE A 11 3.50 -16.68 3.15
CA PHE A 11 3.86 -15.81 4.28
C PHE A 11 4.83 -16.44 5.27
N ALA A 12 5.77 -15.62 5.73
CA ALA A 12 6.48 -15.83 6.97
C ALA A 12 5.84 -14.94 8.05
N PHE A 13 5.34 -15.57 9.12
CA PHE A 13 4.82 -14.84 10.29
C PHE A 13 5.90 -14.74 11.35
N HIS A 14 6.05 -13.55 11.92
CA HIS A 14 6.96 -13.33 13.02
C HIS A 14 6.35 -13.95 14.28
N HIS A 15 7.04 -14.94 14.86
CA HIS A 15 6.50 -15.76 15.95
C HIS A 15 6.05 -14.95 17.18
N THR A 16 6.76 -13.89 17.55
CA THR A 16 6.41 -13.04 18.70
C THR A 16 5.36 -11.97 18.37
N LEU A 17 5.46 -11.35 17.19
CA LEU A 17 4.64 -10.19 16.83
C LEU A 17 3.32 -10.58 16.15
N GLY A 18 3.20 -11.82 15.66
CA GLY A 18 2.02 -12.29 14.94
C GLY A 18 1.79 -11.61 13.58
N VAL A 19 2.77 -10.83 13.09
CA VAL A 19 2.66 -10.08 11.84
C VAL A 19 3.44 -10.77 10.71
N PRO A 20 2.99 -10.66 9.46
CA PRO A 20 3.79 -11.09 8.32
C PRO A 20 5.04 -10.23 8.21
N TYR A 21 6.17 -10.85 7.89
CA TYR A 21 7.46 -10.16 7.74
C TYR A 21 8.26 -10.77 6.58
N LEU A 22 9.27 -10.03 6.10
CA LEU A 22 10.25 -10.56 5.15
C LEU A 22 11.54 -10.87 5.91
N PRO A 23 11.99 -12.14 5.94
CA PRO A 23 13.24 -12.49 6.59
C PRO A 23 14.43 -11.76 5.96
N GLY A 24 15.38 -11.31 6.78
CA GLY A 24 16.58 -10.59 6.34
C GLY A 24 17.45 -11.43 5.41
N SER A 25 17.41 -12.76 5.53
CA SER A 25 18.02 -13.68 4.56
C SER A 25 17.35 -13.64 3.19
N SER A 26 16.01 -13.47 3.14
CA SER A 26 15.26 -13.30 1.90
C SER A 26 15.53 -11.93 1.29
N VAL A 27 15.61 -10.88 2.12
CA VAL A 27 16.01 -9.53 1.67
C VAL A 27 17.43 -9.57 1.09
N LYS A 28 18.40 -10.17 1.80
CA LYS A 28 19.77 -10.36 1.31
C LYS A 28 19.79 -11.11 -0.03
N GLY A 29 19.05 -12.21 -0.13
CA GLY A 29 18.96 -13.03 -1.34
C GLY A 29 18.37 -12.27 -2.51
N LEU A 30 17.34 -11.44 -2.27
CA LEU A 30 16.72 -10.57 -3.26
C LEU A 30 17.74 -9.58 -3.84
N VAL A 31 18.45 -8.86 -2.97
CA VAL A 31 19.44 -7.86 -3.40
C VAL A 31 20.60 -8.54 -4.12
N ARG A 32 21.09 -9.67 -3.62
CA ARG A 32 22.15 -10.43 -4.28
C ARG A 32 21.74 -10.87 -5.69
N ALA A 33 20.55 -11.45 -5.83
CA ALA A 33 20.03 -11.88 -7.13
C ALA A 33 19.85 -10.69 -8.09
N TRP A 34 19.37 -9.54 -7.58
CA TRP A 34 19.26 -8.30 -8.36
C TRP A 34 20.61 -7.88 -8.93
N VAL A 35 21.64 -7.83 -8.09
CA VAL A 35 22.96 -7.40 -8.53
C VAL A 35 23.59 -8.41 -9.49
N GLU A 36 23.49 -9.71 -9.20
CA GLU A 36 24.10 -10.77 -10.02
C GLU A 36 23.50 -10.87 -11.44
N HIS A 37 22.20 -10.60 -11.61
CA HIS A 37 21.53 -10.79 -12.90
C HIS A 37 21.34 -9.50 -13.69
N TRP A 38 21.24 -8.34 -13.03
CA TRP A 38 20.93 -7.06 -13.69
C TRP A 38 22.05 -6.02 -13.63
N LEU A 39 22.98 -6.13 -12.67
CA LEU A 39 24.10 -5.20 -12.53
C LEU A 39 25.41 -5.92 -12.85
N ASN A 40 25.70 -6.07 -14.15
CA ASN A 40 26.98 -6.59 -14.63
C ASN A 40 28.16 -5.76 -14.05
N ASP A 41 29.30 -6.42 -13.83
CA ASP A 41 30.58 -5.82 -13.40
C ASP A 41 30.68 -5.32 -11.94
N LYS A 42 29.94 -5.94 -11.01
CA LYS A 42 30.04 -5.67 -9.56
C LYS A 42 30.58 -6.84 -8.72
N LYS A 43 31.34 -7.77 -9.31
CA LYS A 43 31.82 -8.99 -8.63
C LYS A 43 32.55 -8.74 -7.31
N GLU A 44 33.43 -7.73 -7.26
CA GLU A 44 34.14 -7.36 -6.02
C GLU A 44 33.20 -6.81 -4.96
N ASP A 45 32.25 -5.94 -5.34
CA ASP A 45 31.26 -5.41 -4.42
C ASP A 45 30.33 -6.53 -3.92
N ILE A 46 29.93 -7.49 -4.77
CA ILE A 46 29.13 -8.66 -4.38
C ILE A 46 29.87 -9.49 -3.34
N LYS A 47 31.13 -9.88 -3.62
CA LYS A 47 31.96 -10.64 -2.68
C LYS A 47 32.13 -9.90 -1.36
N ARG A 48 32.41 -8.60 -1.40
CA ARG A 48 32.61 -7.78 -0.19
C ARG A 48 31.33 -7.61 0.63
N ILE A 49 30.21 -7.29 0.01
CA ILE A 49 28.95 -6.96 0.68
C ILE A 49 28.24 -8.20 1.21
N PHE A 50 28.16 -9.26 0.39
CA PHE A 50 27.41 -10.46 0.73
C PHE A 50 28.28 -11.54 1.38
N GLY A 51 29.60 -11.49 1.17
CA GLY A 51 30.54 -12.55 1.51
C GLY A 51 30.54 -13.66 0.45
N ASP A 52 31.59 -14.47 0.51
CA ASP A 52 31.74 -15.68 -0.30
C ASP A 52 32.19 -16.85 0.59
N ASN A 53 32.02 -18.08 0.14
CA ASN A 53 32.35 -19.29 0.92
C ASN A 53 33.86 -19.42 1.18
N GLU A 54 34.70 -18.80 0.34
CA GLU A 54 36.17 -18.90 0.40
C GLU A 54 36.83 -17.64 1.02
N ASP A 55 36.35 -16.44 0.68
CA ASP A 55 37.05 -15.17 0.92
C ASP A 55 36.51 -14.34 2.11
N GLY A 56 35.50 -14.82 2.82
CA GLY A 56 35.09 -14.27 4.11
C GLY A 56 33.66 -13.73 4.20
N VAL A 57 33.35 -13.18 5.37
CA VAL A 57 31.99 -12.75 5.74
C VAL A 57 31.70 -11.35 5.22
N GLY A 58 30.50 -11.16 4.65
CA GLY A 58 30.07 -9.87 4.09
C GLY A 58 30.10 -8.69 5.06
N SER A 59 30.27 -7.48 4.51
CA SER A 59 30.36 -6.20 5.24
C SER A 59 29.01 -5.66 5.71
N VAL A 60 27.88 -6.14 5.19
CA VAL A 60 26.54 -5.62 5.48
C VAL A 60 25.64 -6.66 6.15
N ILE A 61 24.95 -6.26 7.22
CA ILE A 61 23.92 -7.03 7.91
C ILE A 61 22.55 -6.59 7.37
N PHE A 62 21.79 -7.54 6.82
CA PHE A 62 20.42 -7.30 6.37
C PHE A 62 19.46 -7.72 7.48
N LEU A 63 18.64 -6.78 7.94
CA LEU A 63 17.63 -7.02 8.97
C LEU A 63 16.34 -7.57 8.35
N ASP A 64 15.53 -8.19 9.20
CA ASP A 64 14.16 -8.55 8.88
C ASP A 64 13.35 -7.28 8.54
N ALA A 65 12.58 -7.34 7.45
CA ALA A 65 11.66 -6.26 7.12
C ALA A 65 10.32 -6.48 7.81
N ILE A 66 9.93 -5.52 8.65
CA ILE A 66 8.74 -5.60 9.49
C ILE A 66 7.74 -4.51 9.09
N PRO A 67 6.43 -4.76 9.23
CA PRO A 67 5.41 -3.74 9.01
C PRO A 67 5.47 -2.70 10.14
N ILE A 68 5.29 -1.42 9.79
CA ILE A 68 5.27 -0.31 10.76
C ILE A 68 3.85 0.10 11.19
N GLU A 69 2.84 -0.51 10.59
CA GLU A 69 1.43 -0.29 10.89
C GLU A 69 0.69 -1.63 10.88
N PRO A 70 -0.50 -1.72 11.51
CA PRO A 70 -1.30 -2.94 11.50
C PRO A 70 -1.56 -3.44 10.08
N VAL A 71 -1.28 -4.72 9.86
CA VAL A 71 -1.40 -5.34 8.54
C VAL A 71 -2.80 -5.90 8.34
N GLU A 72 -3.44 -5.50 7.25
CA GLU A 72 -4.68 -6.12 6.79
C GLU A 72 -4.36 -7.26 5.81
N LEU A 73 -4.82 -8.47 6.15
CA LEU A 73 -4.73 -9.64 5.27
C LEU A 73 -6.02 -9.78 4.47
N LYS A 74 -5.89 -9.97 3.16
CA LYS A 74 -7.00 -10.25 2.25
C LYS A 74 -6.85 -11.64 1.66
N MET A 75 -7.97 -12.23 1.24
CA MET A 75 -7.97 -13.47 0.47
C MET A 75 -8.01 -13.12 -1.02
N ASP A 76 -7.18 -13.79 -1.79
CA ASP A 76 -7.18 -13.74 -3.26
C ASP A 76 -7.26 -15.16 -3.82
N ILE A 77 -7.61 -15.32 -5.09
CA ILE A 77 -7.83 -16.61 -5.74
C ILE A 77 -7.02 -16.67 -7.03
N MET A 78 -6.24 -17.73 -7.17
CA MET A 78 -5.53 -18.03 -8.42
C MET A 78 -6.23 -19.19 -9.12
N THR A 79 -6.52 -19.06 -10.41
CA THR A 79 -7.19 -20.11 -11.20
C THR A 79 -6.27 -20.61 -12.32
N PRO A 80 -5.23 -21.42 -12.02
CA PRO A 80 -4.42 -22.05 -13.05
C PRO A 80 -5.26 -22.96 -13.95
N HIS A 81 -5.12 -22.78 -15.26
CA HIS A 81 -5.77 -23.61 -16.28
C HIS A 81 -4.89 -24.80 -16.70
N TYR A 82 -3.58 -24.63 -16.89
CA TYR A 82 -2.72 -25.69 -17.47
C TYR A 82 -1.93 -26.50 -16.43
N SER A 83 -2.55 -26.85 -15.31
CA SER A 83 -1.85 -27.48 -14.18
C SER A 83 -1.25 -28.86 -14.52
N LYS A 84 -1.88 -29.63 -15.42
CA LYS A 84 -1.39 -30.94 -15.86
C LYS A 84 -0.20 -30.82 -16.81
N TYR A 85 -0.23 -29.83 -17.70
CA TYR A 85 0.89 -29.52 -18.59
C TYR A 85 2.15 -29.14 -17.81
N TYR A 86 2.05 -28.24 -16.83
CA TYR A 86 3.20 -27.87 -15.99
C TYR A 86 3.74 -29.01 -15.12
N GLN A 87 2.95 -30.06 -14.89
CA GLN A 87 3.39 -31.28 -14.21
C GLN A 87 4.01 -32.32 -15.16
N GLY A 88 4.12 -32.01 -16.46
CA GLY A 88 4.63 -32.93 -17.49
C GLY A 88 3.73 -34.13 -17.75
N LYS A 89 2.45 -34.06 -17.35
CA LYS A 89 1.48 -35.17 -17.45
C LYS A 89 0.64 -35.14 -18.72
N ASP A 90 0.51 -33.98 -19.35
CA ASP A 90 -0.34 -33.79 -20.53
C ASP A 90 0.23 -32.70 -21.45
N VAL A 91 -0.30 -32.60 -22.67
CA VAL A 91 0.02 -31.54 -23.63
C VAL A 91 -0.72 -30.25 -23.27
N PRO A 92 -0.22 -29.06 -23.68
CA PRO A 92 -0.90 -27.81 -23.38
C PRO A 92 -2.19 -27.75 -24.21
N GLY A 93 -3.34 -27.63 -23.53
CA GLY A 93 -4.65 -27.63 -24.15
C GLY A 93 -5.66 -26.82 -23.35
N ASP A 94 -6.58 -26.13 -24.05
CA ASP A 94 -7.58 -25.22 -23.46
C ASP A 94 -8.78 -25.93 -22.82
N TRP A 95 -8.73 -27.25 -22.69
CA TRP A 95 -9.81 -28.07 -22.13
C TRP A 95 -9.65 -28.38 -20.63
N ASP A 96 -8.53 -27.99 -20.02
CA ASP A 96 -8.36 -28.17 -18.58
C ASP A 96 -9.26 -27.17 -17.81
N SER A 97 -9.98 -27.71 -16.83
CA SER A 97 -10.85 -26.89 -15.97
C SER A 97 -10.03 -25.98 -15.06
N PRO A 98 -10.45 -24.71 -14.86
CA PRO A 98 -9.80 -23.84 -13.87
C PRO A 98 -9.87 -24.48 -12.49
N ASN A 99 -8.75 -24.47 -11.78
CA ASN A 99 -8.69 -24.93 -10.39
C ASN A 99 -8.52 -23.73 -9.44
N PRO A 100 -9.58 -23.21 -8.80
CA PRO A 100 -9.46 -22.07 -7.89
C PRO A 100 -8.66 -22.44 -6.63
N ILE A 101 -7.54 -21.76 -6.42
CA ILE A 101 -6.67 -21.91 -5.25
C ILE A 101 -6.72 -20.60 -4.46
N PRO A 102 -7.47 -20.53 -3.36
CA PRO A 102 -7.45 -19.36 -2.48
C PRO A 102 -6.11 -19.26 -1.75
N PHE A 103 -5.64 -18.04 -1.55
CA PHE A 103 -4.42 -17.74 -0.78
C PHE A 103 -4.54 -16.37 -0.11
N MET A 104 -3.75 -16.14 0.93
CA MET A 104 -3.71 -14.84 1.59
C MET A 104 -2.76 -13.88 0.88
N VAL A 105 -3.06 -12.60 0.96
CA VAL A 105 -2.22 -11.49 0.50
C VAL A 105 -2.22 -10.36 1.53
N VAL A 106 -1.11 -9.62 1.60
CA VAL A 106 -1.05 -8.37 2.36
C VAL A 106 -1.72 -7.30 1.52
N ASN A 107 -2.59 -6.51 2.14
CA ASN A 107 -3.28 -5.44 1.43
C ASN A 107 -2.27 -4.43 0.84
N LYS A 108 -2.63 -3.84 -0.29
CA LYS A 108 -1.84 -2.77 -0.92
C LYS A 108 -1.62 -1.61 0.06
N GLU A 109 -0.56 -0.83 -0.18
CA GLU A 109 -0.21 0.37 0.61
C GLU A 109 0.23 0.08 2.06
N THR A 110 0.38 -1.19 2.45
CA THR A 110 0.98 -1.57 3.74
C THR A 110 2.45 -1.16 3.79
N LYS A 111 2.82 -0.42 4.83
CA LYS A 111 4.19 0.09 4.98
C LYS A 111 5.10 -0.90 5.70
N PHE A 112 6.25 -1.17 5.08
CA PHE A 112 7.32 -1.99 5.65
C PHE A 112 8.57 -1.15 5.90
N GLN A 113 9.24 -1.43 7.01
CA GLN A 113 10.55 -0.90 7.32
C GLN A 113 11.60 -1.94 6.95
N PHE A 114 12.53 -1.53 6.09
CA PHE A 114 13.73 -2.29 5.75
C PHE A 114 14.92 -1.65 6.45
N GLY A 115 15.83 -2.48 6.96
CA GLY A 115 17.03 -2.01 7.64
C GLY A 115 18.27 -2.77 7.18
N VAL A 116 19.36 -2.04 6.97
CA VAL A 116 20.70 -2.60 6.80
C VAL A 116 21.65 -1.94 7.80
N LEU A 117 22.63 -2.68 8.28
CA LEU A 117 23.62 -2.19 9.23
C LEU A 117 25.04 -2.55 8.76
N PRO A 118 26.04 -1.67 8.99
CA PRO A 118 27.42 -2.03 8.76
C PRO A 118 27.84 -3.08 9.77
N ARG A 119 28.56 -4.11 9.34
CA ARG A 119 29.06 -5.14 10.24
C ARG A 119 30.09 -4.57 11.21
N ARG A 120 30.94 -3.67 10.73
CA ARG A 120 31.93 -2.94 11.52
C ARG A 120 31.55 -1.46 11.53
N THR A 121 30.94 -1.00 12.61
CA THR A 121 30.45 0.39 12.75
C THR A 121 31.54 1.45 12.59
N ASN A 122 32.79 1.11 12.89
CA ASN A 122 33.94 2.03 12.81
C ASN A 122 34.61 2.00 11.42
N ASN A 123 34.19 1.12 10.51
CA ASN A 123 34.74 1.04 9.16
C ASN A 123 33.91 1.90 8.20
N GLU A 124 34.54 2.88 7.55
CA GLU A 124 33.86 3.75 6.60
C GLU A 124 33.42 3.01 5.33
N GLN A 125 34.18 1.98 4.92
CA GLN A 125 33.82 1.16 3.76
C GLN A 125 32.52 0.39 3.99
N ASP A 126 32.30 -0.16 5.20
CA ASP A 126 31.07 -0.90 5.54
C ASP A 126 29.85 0.04 5.52
N LYS A 127 30.02 1.32 5.89
CA LYS A 127 28.94 2.32 5.81
C LYS A 127 28.59 2.66 4.36
N GLN A 128 29.60 2.89 3.51
CA GLN A 128 29.38 3.12 2.08
C GLN A 128 28.73 1.90 1.41
N ASP A 129 29.11 0.69 1.83
CA ASP A 129 28.51 -0.55 1.37
C ASP A 129 27.02 -0.65 1.78
N CYS A 130 26.64 -0.12 2.94
CA CYS A 130 25.23 -0.03 3.34
C CYS A 130 24.44 0.90 2.43
N GLU A 131 24.98 2.06 2.07
CA GLU A 131 24.32 3.00 1.15
C GLU A 131 24.12 2.36 -0.23
N LYS A 132 25.15 1.67 -0.75
CA LYS A 132 25.03 0.87 -1.97
C LYS A 132 23.95 -0.21 -1.86
N ALA A 133 23.95 -0.97 -0.77
CA ALA A 133 22.97 -2.02 -0.53
C ALA A 133 21.53 -1.48 -0.47
N ILE A 134 21.31 -0.29 0.12
CA ILE A 134 20.00 0.38 0.13
C ILE A 134 19.56 0.78 -1.28
N GLY A 135 20.49 1.29 -2.09
CA GLY A 135 20.22 1.61 -3.50
C GLY A 135 19.73 0.39 -4.27
N TRP A 136 20.51 -0.70 -4.23
CA TRP A 136 20.15 -1.96 -4.87
C TRP A 136 18.87 -2.57 -4.32
N LEU A 137 18.64 -2.48 -3.01
CA LEU A 137 17.40 -2.95 -2.40
C LEU A 137 16.19 -2.19 -2.93
N THR A 138 16.30 -0.87 -3.06
CA THR A 138 15.21 -0.02 -3.58
C THR A 138 14.87 -0.42 -5.01
N GLU A 139 15.89 -0.60 -5.87
CA GLU A 139 15.71 -1.03 -7.25
C GLU A 139 15.13 -2.44 -7.35
N ALA A 140 15.65 -3.38 -6.56
CA ALA A 140 15.17 -4.76 -6.55
C ALA A 140 13.70 -4.84 -6.14
N LEU A 141 13.32 -4.14 -5.06
CA LEU A 141 11.95 -4.12 -4.58
C LEU A 141 10.96 -3.52 -5.59
N ALA A 142 11.38 -2.51 -6.34
CA ALA A 142 10.57 -1.88 -7.38
C ALA A 142 10.42 -2.77 -8.64
N ASN A 143 11.49 -3.45 -9.06
CA ASN A 143 11.51 -4.17 -10.33
C ASN A 143 11.09 -5.65 -10.20
N ILE A 144 11.74 -6.39 -9.31
CA ILE A 144 11.55 -7.84 -9.17
C ILE A 144 10.59 -8.18 -8.04
N GLY A 145 10.46 -7.32 -7.03
CA GLY A 145 9.58 -7.52 -5.88
C GLY A 145 10.05 -8.61 -4.90
N ALA A 146 9.50 -8.60 -3.70
CA ALA A 146 9.81 -9.54 -2.63
C ALA A 146 8.60 -10.42 -2.27
N GLY A 147 8.86 -11.68 -1.92
CA GLY A 147 7.84 -12.63 -1.48
C GLY A 147 7.48 -13.65 -2.57
N ALA A 148 6.25 -14.16 -2.51
CA ALA A 148 5.76 -15.15 -3.46
C ALA A 148 5.09 -14.49 -4.67
N LYS A 149 5.02 -15.22 -5.80
CA LYS A 149 4.23 -14.85 -6.98
C LYS A 149 4.63 -13.49 -7.60
N THR A 150 5.90 -13.14 -7.50
CA THR A 150 6.45 -11.88 -8.04
C THR A 150 6.35 -11.78 -9.56
N ALA A 151 6.34 -12.92 -10.27
CA ALA A 151 6.20 -12.99 -11.73
C ALA A 151 4.82 -12.55 -12.24
N VAL A 152 3.77 -12.67 -11.41
CA VAL A 152 2.40 -12.22 -11.73
C VAL A 152 2.06 -10.88 -11.05
N GLY A 153 3.08 -10.14 -10.59
CA GLY A 153 2.94 -8.76 -10.13
C GLY A 153 2.87 -8.55 -8.61
N TYR A 154 2.86 -9.61 -7.79
CA TYR A 154 2.82 -9.44 -6.33
C TYR A 154 4.17 -8.96 -5.76
N GLY A 155 4.12 -8.40 -4.55
CA GLY A 155 5.31 -8.13 -3.75
C GLY A 155 6.14 -6.94 -4.24
N ARG A 156 5.55 -6.02 -5.01
CA ARG A 156 6.21 -4.77 -5.41
C ARG A 156 6.14 -3.74 -4.28
N PHE A 157 7.21 -2.98 -4.13
CA PHE A 157 7.28 -1.90 -3.15
C PHE A 157 7.75 -0.62 -3.82
N GLU A 158 7.29 0.49 -3.27
CA GLU A 158 7.73 1.83 -3.64
C GLU A 158 8.37 2.50 -2.44
N LYS A 159 9.45 3.24 -2.69
CA LYS A 159 10.12 4.01 -1.65
C LYS A 159 9.24 5.18 -1.25
N ILE A 160 8.82 5.20 0.01
CA ILE A 160 8.09 6.33 0.58
C ILE A 160 9.10 7.46 0.81
N ASN A 161 8.97 8.54 0.04
CA ASN A 161 9.70 9.77 0.32
C ASN A 161 8.90 10.58 1.37
N PRO A 162 9.42 10.77 2.60
CA PRO A 162 8.71 11.47 3.67
C PRO A 162 8.27 12.88 3.27
N ALA A 163 9.04 13.58 2.43
CA ALA A 163 8.69 14.91 1.95
C ALA A 163 7.51 14.88 0.96
N ILE A 164 7.49 13.92 0.03
CA ILE A 164 6.37 13.75 -0.91
C ILE A 164 5.12 13.33 -0.15
N LYS A 165 5.25 12.40 0.80
CA LYS A 165 4.15 11.98 1.67
C LYS A 165 3.61 13.14 2.49
N TRP A 166 4.49 13.97 3.09
CA TRP A 166 4.05 15.19 3.78
C TRP A 166 3.33 16.15 2.84
N ILE A 167 3.83 16.36 1.62
CA ILE A 167 3.16 17.21 0.61
C ILE A 167 1.79 16.62 0.25
N GLU A 168 1.69 15.33 -0.04
CA GLU A 168 0.45 14.63 -0.38
C GLU A 168 -0.56 14.67 0.76
N ASP A 169 -0.13 14.41 2.00
CA ASP A 169 -0.96 14.49 3.20
C ASP A 169 -1.49 15.93 3.37
N ASN A 170 -0.64 16.94 3.24
CA ASN A 170 -1.06 18.34 3.40
C ASN A 170 -1.92 18.85 2.23
N VAL A 171 -1.62 18.48 0.99
CA VAL A 171 -2.42 18.82 -0.20
C VAL A 171 -3.77 18.11 -0.18
N SER A 172 -3.83 16.85 0.25
CA SER A 172 -5.09 16.11 0.41
C SER A 172 -5.93 16.73 1.52
N MET A 173 -5.31 17.09 2.65
CA MET A 173 -5.98 17.82 3.74
C MET A 173 -6.46 19.22 3.30
N GLU A 174 -5.71 19.94 2.46
CA GLU A 174 -6.13 21.22 1.90
C GLU A 174 -7.28 21.07 0.91
N LYS A 175 -7.22 20.12 -0.02
CA LYS A 175 -8.32 19.80 -0.95
C LYS A 175 -9.59 19.41 -0.19
N GLU A 176 -9.46 18.61 0.87
CA GLU A 176 -10.58 18.20 1.70
C GLU A 176 -11.15 19.38 2.50
N LYS A 177 -10.30 20.27 3.04
CA LYS A 177 -10.73 21.51 3.72
C LYS A 177 -11.41 22.49 2.75
N ASP A 178 -10.91 22.65 1.54
CA ASP A 178 -11.46 23.54 0.53
C ASP A 178 -12.77 23.02 -0.05
N LEU A 179 -12.89 21.71 -0.26
CA LEU A 179 -14.15 21.08 -0.62
C LEU A 179 -15.18 21.26 0.50
N LYS A 180 -14.79 21.01 1.75
CA LYS A 180 -15.64 21.25 2.93
C LYS A 180 -16.06 22.72 3.04
N ARG A 181 -15.16 23.69 2.83
CA ARG A 181 -15.47 25.13 2.83
C ARG A 181 -16.45 25.51 1.71
N LYS A 182 -16.24 25.02 0.49
CA LYS A 182 -17.13 25.29 -0.66
C LYS A 182 -18.52 24.72 -0.44
N VAL A 183 -18.63 23.48 0.07
CA VAL A 183 -19.91 22.86 0.39
C VAL A 183 -20.63 23.61 1.51
N ILE A 184 -19.94 24.02 2.58
CA ILE A 184 -20.52 24.82 3.67
C ILE A 184 -21.04 26.17 3.15
N ALA A 185 -20.23 26.90 2.39
CA ALA A 185 -20.63 28.20 1.85
C ALA A 185 -21.80 28.08 0.86
N ASN A 186 -21.82 27.02 0.04
CA ASN A 186 -22.91 26.78 -0.89
C ASN A 186 -24.22 26.41 -0.16
N ALA A 187 -24.15 25.54 0.85
CA ALA A 187 -25.31 25.13 1.65
C ALA A 187 -25.95 26.30 2.42
N GLU A 188 -25.16 27.17 3.03
CA GLU A 188 -25.68 28.37 3.71
C GLU A 188 -26.33 29.36 2.73
N ASN A 189 -25.69 29.61 1.58
CA ASN A 189 -26.23 30.51 0.56
C ASN A 189 -27.53 29.98 -0.07
N LEU A 190 -27.59 28.67 -0.37
CA LEU A 190 -28.78 28.02 -0.90
C LEU A 190 -29.93 28.02 0.12
N ALA A 191 -29.64 27.78 1.41
CA ALA A 191 -30.64 27.83 2.47
C ALA A 191 -31.22 29.23 2.67
N ASN A 192 -30.40 30.28 2.60
CA ASN A 192 -30.88 31.67 2.65
C ASN A 192 -31.73 32.01 1.43
N LYS A 193 -31.29 31.66 0.21
CA LYS A 193 -32.09 31.87 -1.01
C LYS A 193 -33.44 31.15 -0.96
N CYS A 194 -33.52 29.99 -0.31
CA CYS A 194 -34.78 29.26 -0.10
C CYS A 194 -35.74 29.97 0.87
N LYS A 195 -35.22 30.77 1.82
CA LYS A 195 -36.05 31.63 2.68
C LYS A 195 -36.69 32.79 1.90
N ASP A 196 -36.01 33.27 0.86
CA ASP A 196 -36.44 34.44 0.07
C ASP A 196 -37.42 34.09 -1.06
N ILE A 197 -37.76 32.80 -1.26
CA ILE A 197 -38.75 32.36 -2.25
C ILE A 197 -40.17 32.76 -1.77
N PRO A 198 -40.94 33.53 -2.56
CA PRO A 198 -42.31 33.91 -2.21
C PRO A 198 -43.24 32.71 -2.02
N ASP A 199 -44.16 32.78 -1.07
CA ASP A 199 -45.10 31.68 -0.75
C ASP A 199 -46.03 31.27 -1.91
N ALA A 200 -46.09 32.05 -3.00
CA ALA A 200 -46.86 31.77 -4.20
C ALA A 200 -46.28 30.61 -5.06
N GLU A 201 -45.03 30.19 -4.85
CA GLU A 201 -44.36 29.10 -5.58
C GLU A 201 -44.15 27.85 -4.70
N SER A 202 -45.25 27.31 -4.17
CA SER A 202 -45.23 26.24 -3.14
C SER A 202 -44.60 24.91 -3.61
N GLU A 203 -44.71 24.55 -4.90
CA GLU A 203 -44.12 23.32 -5.44
C GLU A 203 -42.61 23.43 -5.64
N LEU A 204 -42.13 24.54 -6.21
CA LEU A 204 -40.70 24.79 -6.43
C LEU A 204 -39.93 24.85 -5.11
N ARG A 205 -40.52 25.47 -4.08
CA ARG A 205 -39.93 25.52 -2.73
C ARG A 205 -39.80 24.13 -2.10
N LYS A 206 -40.71 23.21 -2.41
CA LYS A 206 -40.69 21.83 -1.89
C LYS A 206 -39.60 21.00 -2.57
N GLU A 207 -39.48 21.06 -3.90
CA GLU A 207 -38.43 20.36 -4.65
C GLU A 207 -37.02 20.83 -4.25
N VAL A 208 -36.82 22.14 -4.15
CA VAL A 208 -35.55 22.74 -3.72
C VAL A 208 -35.18 22.31 -2.29
N LYS A 209 -36.17 22.18 -1.39
CA LYS A 209 -35.97 21.73 -0.01
C LYS A 209 -35.57 20.25 0.08
N GLU A 210 -36.17 19.39 -0.76
CA GLU A 210 -35.83 17.96 -0.79
C GLU A 210 -34.40 17.71 -1.27
N GLU A 211 -33.96 18.39 -2.34
CA GLU A 211 -32.58 18.30 -2.83
C GLU A 211 -31.56 18.87 -1.83
N LEU A 212 -31.86 20.00 -1.19
CA LEU A 212 -31.01 20.56 -0.12
C LEU A 212 -30.85 19.60 1.06
N THR A 213 -31.91 18.87 1.42
CA THR A 213 -31.88 17.90 2.51
C THR A 213 -30.97 16.72 2.18
N LYS A 214 -31.03 16.18 0.95
CA LYS A 214 -30.15 15.10 0.49
C LYS A 214 -28.67 15.46 0.56
N ILE A 215 -28.32 16.66 0.05
CA ILE A 215 -26.93 17.15 0.03
C ILE A 215 -26.37 17.31 1.45
N ILE A 216 -27.18 17.84 2.38
CA ILE A 216 -26.78 18.00 3.79
C ILE A 216 -26.62 16.64 4.48
N ASP A 217 -27.52 15.69 4.24
CA ASP A 217 -27.49 14.36 4.87
C ASP A 217 -26.31 13.50 4.37
N GLU A 218 -25.98 13.56 3.08
CA GLU A 218 -24.81 12.89 2.49
C GLU A 218 -23.50 13.43 3.10
N TYR A 219 -23.43 14.74 3.31
CA TYR A 219 -22.28 15.39 3.96
C TYR A 219 -22.16 15.02 5.46
N MET A 220 -23.29 14.90 6.17
CA MET A 220 -23.31 14.54 7.60
C MET A 220 -22.91 13.07 7.86
N LYS A 221 -23.07 12.17 6.88
CA LYS A 221 -22.61 10.78 6.97
C LYS A 221 -21.08 10.65 6.87
N SER A 222 -20.43 11.58 6.18
CA SER A 222 -18.99 11.54 5.88
C SER A 222 -18.13 12.41 6.81
N ALA A 223 -18.72 13.31 7.61
CA ALA A 223 -17.95 14.24 8.46
C ALA A 223 -18.66 14.65 9.76
N LYS A 224 -17.89 15.01 10.80
CA LYS A 224 -18.43 15.60 12.03
C LYS A 224 -19.03 17.00 11.75
N PRO A 225 -20.23 17.32 12.28
CA PRO A 225 -20.94 18.56 11.95
C PRO A 225 -20.20 19.83 12.36
N THR A 226 -19.85 20.67 11.38
CA THR A 226 -19.30 22.02 11.55
C THR A 226 -20.42 23.08 11.69
N GLY A 227 -20.07 24.26 12.21
CA GLY A 227 -21.02 25.31 12.59
C GLY A 227 -21.98 25.78 11.48
N GLY A 228 -21.52 25.86 10.23
CA GLY A 228 -22.35 26.32 9.12
C GLY A 228 -23.41 25.31 8.67
N VAL A 229 -23.09 24.01 8.69
CA VAL A 229 -24.09 22.94 8.42
C VAL A 229 -25.15 22.89 9.52
N LYS A 230 -24.77 23.13 10.78
CA LYS A 230 -25.73 23.28 11.89
C LYS A 230 -26.66 24.47 11.67
N LYS A 231 -26.14 25.58 11.15
CA LYS A 231 -26.92 26.80 10.85
C LYS A 231 -27.87 26.58 9.67
N ALA A 232 -27.41 25.95 8.59
CA ALA A 232 -28.25 25.57 7.45
C ALA A 232 -29.38 24.60 7.85
N LYS A 233 -29.07 23.60 8.70
CA LYS A 233 -30.08 22.68 9.26
C LYS A 233 -31.13 23.42 10.09
N LYS A 234 -30.70 24.33 10.98
CA LYS A 234 -31.61 25.17 11.77
C LYS A 234 -32.53 26.01 10.87
N ILE A 235 -31.97 26.64 9.83
CA ILE A 235 -32.73 27.42 8.84
C ILE A 235 -33.79 26.56 8.14
N LEU A 236 -33.47 25.30 7.82
CA LEU A 236 -34.36 24.36 7.14
C LEU A 236 -35.45 23.78 8.08
N GLU A 237 -35.14 23.67 9.37
CA GLU A 237 -36.10 23.35 10.45
C GLU A 237 -37.05 24.51 10.73
N ASP A 238 -36.57 25.76 10.73
CA ASP A 238 -37.38 26.99 10.89
C ASP A 238 -38.35 27.22 9.70
N LEU A 239 -38.13 26.52 8.58
CA LEU A 239 -38.94 26.54 7.36
C LEU A 239 -40.01 25.42 7.31
N LYS A 240 -40.23 24.69 8.40
CA LYS A 240 -41.33 23.71 8.56
C LYS A 240 -42.54 24.36 9.21
#